data_AF-A0A957PWI3-F1
#
_entry.id   AF-A0A957PWI3-F1
#
_cell.length_a   1.000
_cell.length_b   1.000
_cell.length_c   1.000
_cell.angle_alpha   90.00
_cell.angle_beta   90.00
_cell.angle_gamma   90.00
#
_symmetry.space_group_name_H-M   'P 1'
#
loop_
_entity.id
_entity.type
_entity.pdbx_description
1 polymer ?
#
loop_
_entity_poly.entity_id
_entity_poly.type
_entity_poly.pdbx_seq_one_letter_code
_entity_poly.pdbx_strand_id
1 'polypeptide(L)' 'MGESYVAANKTDCVYIAPSADLIRQHAKKSGFPASTISEVKAVIDPTTAEG' A
#
# COMPACT_ATOMS: atom_id res chain seq x y z
N MET A 1 5.49 8.32 -7.16
CA MET A 1 4.45 7.54 -7.85
C MET A 1 3.88 6.58 -6.82
N GLY A 2 2.58 6.66 -6.54
CA GLY A 2 1.91 5.78 -5.58
C GLY A 2 0.63 5.28 -6.23
N GLU A 3 0.28 4.05 -5.93
CA GLU A 3 -0.91 3.40 -6.47
C GLU A 3 -1.95 3.28 -5.36
N SER A 4 -3.21 3.55 -5.69
CA SER A 4 -4.31 3.49 -4.72
C SER A 4 -5.38 2.58 -5.28
N TYR A 5 -5.66 1.49 -4.57
CA TYR A 5 -6.65 0.49 -4.95
C TYR A 5 -7.83 0.60 -3.99
N VAL A 6 -9.02 0.82 -4.54
CA VAL A 6 -10.27 0.90 -3.78
C VAL A 6 -11.07 -0.36 -4.02
N ALA A 7 -11.28 -1.14 -2.97
CA ALA A 7 -12.18 -2.28 -2.96
C ALA A 7 -13.47 -1.91 -2.23
N ALA A 8 -14.51 -2.75 -2.36
CA ALA A 8 -15.81 -2.49 -1.75
C ALA A 8 -15.78 -2.33 -0.21
N ASN A 9 -14.76 -2.88 0.47
CA ASN A 9 -14.67 -2.89 1.93
C ASN A 9 -13.37 -2.30 2.49
N LYS A 10 -12.37 -2.04 1.64
CA LYS A 10 -11.07 -1.50 2.08
C LYS A 10 -10.39 -0.71 0.97
N THR A 11 -9.47 0.15 1.37
CA THR A 11 -8.58 0.87 0.47
C THR A 11 -7.15 0.47 0.79
N ASP A 12 -6.42 0.02 -0.22
CA ASP A 12 -4.99 -0.31 -0.13
C ASP A 12 -4.20 0.73 -0.94
N CYS A 13 -3.25 1.40 -0.30
CA CYS A 13 -2.38 2.36 -0.97
C CYS A 13 -0.93 1.87 -0.91
N VAL A 14 -0.28 1.78 -2.07
CA VAL A 14 1.12 1.37 -2.22
C VAL A 14 1.98 2.62 -2.39
N TYR A 15 2.95 2.77 -1.49
CA TYR A 15 3.88 3.90 -1.46
C TYR A 15 5.32 3.43 -1.45
N ILE A 16 6.17 4.12 -2.20
CA ILE A 16 7.62 4.04 -2.01
C ILE A 16 7.96 4.97 -0.85
N ALA A 17 8.27 4.38 0.30
CA ALA A 17 8.63 5.10 1.51
C ALA A 17 9.86 4.45 2.17
N PRO A 18 10.75 5.24 2.79
CA PRO A 18 11.95 4.71 3.45
C PRO A 18 11.64 3.93 4.73
N SER A 19 10.42 4.05 5.29
CA SER A 19 10.01 3.33 6.50
C SER A 19 8.49 3.33 6.67
N ALA A 20 7.96 2.25 7.27
CA ALA A 20 6.54 2.13 7.64
C ALA A 20 6.08 3.20 8.65
N ASP A 21 6.99 3.75 9.46
CA ASP A 21 6.66 4.81 10.43
C ASP A 21 6.13 6.08 9.75
N LEU A 22 6.70 6.46 8.60
CA LEU A 22 6.23 7.63 7.85
C LEU A 22 4.79 7.44 7.36
N ILE A 23 4.43 6.21 6.97
CA ILE A 23 3.06 5.86 6.58
C ILE A 23 2.11 5.95 7.78
N ARG A 24 2.53 5.48 8.96
CA ARG A 24 1.75 5.64 10.21
C ARG A 24 1.53 7.10 10.58
N GLN A 25 2.58 7.92 10.50
CA GLN A 25 2.47 9.35 10.79
C GLN A 25 1.54 10.05 9.80
N HIS A 26 1.62 9.71 8.52
CA HIS A 26 0.72 10.23 7.49
C HIS A 26 -0.74 9.85 7.78
N ALA A 27 -1.01 8.57 8.09
CA ALA A 27 -2.34 8.09 8.45
C ALA A 27 -2.91 8.82 9.68
N LYS A 28 -2.08 9.01 10.72
CA LYS A 28 -2.46 9.77 11.93
C LYS A 28 -2.84 11.22 11.62
N LYS A 29 -2.14 11.86 10.68
CA LYS A 29 -2.43 13.24 10.26
C LYS A 29 -3.64 13.33 9.33
N SER A 30 -3.82 12.34 8.46
CA SER A 30 -4.87 12.34 7.44
C SER A 30 -6.24 11.93 7.97
N GLY A 31 -6.32 11.42 9.20
CA GLY A 31 -7.58 10.99 9.83
C GLY A 31 -8.10 9.64 9.34
N PHE A 32 -7.36 8.94 8.49
CA PHE A 32 -7.69 7.60 8.01
C PHE A 32 -6.82 6.55 8.70
N PRO A 33 -7.40 5.48 9.27
CA PRO A 33 -6.63 4.45 9.95
C PRO A 33 -5.84 3.62 8.93
N ALA A 34 -4.51 3.66 9.01
CA ALA A 34 -3.66 2.64 8.40
C ALA A 34 -3.66 1.40 9.31
N SER A 35 -4.76 0.64 9.26
CA SER A 35 -5.01 -0.52 10.12
C SER A 35 -3.94 -1.60 9.98
N THR A 36 -3.39 -1.77 8.77
CA THR A 36 -2.35 -2.75 8.45
C THR A 36 -1.32 -2.10 7.53
N ILE A 37 -0.04 -2.26 7.85
CA ILE A 37 1.08 -1.78 7.03
C ILE A 37 2.02 -2.95 6.81
N SER A 38 2.20 -3.33 5.54
CA SER A 38 3.03 -4.46 5.13
C SER A 38 4.09 -3.99 4.15
N GLU A 39 5.33 -4.44 4.34
CA GLU A 39 6.40 -4.21 3.38
C GLU A 39 6.21 -5.11 2.15
N VAL A 40 6.26 -4.52 0.97
CA VAL A 40 6.21 -5.25 -0.30
C VAL A 40 7.59 -5.82 -0.60
N LYS A 41 7.77 -7.13 -0.42
CA LYS A 41 9.05 -7.82 -0.66
C LYS A 41 9.28 -8.18 -2.11
N ALA A 42 8.21 -8.45 -2.85
CA ALA A 42 8.22 -8.79 -4.27
C ALA A 42 6.86 -8.44 -4.86
N VAL A 43 6.85 -8.01 -6.12
CA VAL A 43 5.63 -7.84 -6.92
C VAL A 43 5.62 -8.96 -7.95
N ILE A 44 4.58 -9.79 -7.91
CA ILE A 44 4.38 -10.86 -8.91
C ILE A 44 3.37 -10.31 -9.92
N ASP A 45 3.85 -10.03 -11.12
CA ASP A 45 2.99 -9.58 -12.20
C ASP A 45 2.44 -10.79 -13.00
N PRO A 46 1.11 -10.95 -13.08
CA PRO A 46 0.49 -12.13 -13.68
C PRO A 46 0.67 -12.24 -15.20
N THR A 47 1.21 -11.22 -15.89
CA THR A 47 1.54 -11.34 -17.33
C THR A 47 2.68 -12.32 -17.61
N THR A 48 3.41 -12.75 -16.57
CA THR A 48 4.35 -13.89 -16.68
C THR A 48 3.68 -15.26 -16.84
N ALA A 49 2.34 -15.35 -16.75
CA ALA A 49 1.59 -16.59 -16.95
C ALA A 49 1.12 -16.82 -18.41
N GLU A 50 1.35 -15.87 -19.32
CA GLU A 50 1.15 -16.07 -20.76
C GLU A 50 2.43 -16.66 -21.38
N GLY A 51 2.65 -17.96 -21.18
CA GLY A 51 3.75 -18.73 -21.77
C GLY A 51 3.38 -20.19 -21.97
#